data_AF-A0A8H7C689-F1
#
_entry.id   AF-A0A8H7C689-F1
#
_cell.length_a   1.000
_cell.length_b   1.000
_cell.length_c   1.000
_cell.angle_alpha   90.00
_cell.angle_beta   90.00
_cell.angle_gamma   90.00
#
_symmetry.space_group_name_H-M   'P 1'
#
loop_
_entity.id
_entity.type
_entity.pdbx_description
1 polymer ?
#
loop_
_entity_poly.entity_id
_entity_poly.type
_entity_poly.pdbx_seq_one_letter_code
_entity_poly.pdbx_strand_id
1 'polypeptide(L)'
;MADAILATIAIPFPFPPEDNSYTTFKECYAFWDLSSTVEWFEQRGYTLYKRKIPKFEDELEPNMYPVLECAVSGKMEYPFSHYDPGWKSTGKLHGQIYSGKIVFAQESENPSHHVVIKLIATDSEEHRILTFLQSQDLKVLEENCLVPVLNILSNGPYSFVVMPRQVTVSYTN
;
A
#
# COMPACT_ATOMS: atom_id res chain seq x y z
N MET A 1 0.71 30.54 -1.01
CA MET A 1 0.12 29.87 -2.19
C MET A 1 1.24 29.10 -2.86
N ALA A 2 1.24 27.78 -2.73
CA ALA A 2 2.19 26.90 -3.39
C ALA A 2 1.35 25.88 -4.20
N ASP A 3 1.09 26.23 -5.46
CA ASP A 3 0.63 25.28 -6.47
C ASP A 3 1.83 24.46 -6.95
N ALA A 4 1.96 23.23 -6.45
CA ALA A 4 2.77 22.13 -7.01
C ALA A 4 2.50 20.92 -6.09
N ILE A 5 2.01 19.75 -6.51
CA ILE A 5 2.23 18.98 -7.73
C ILE A 5 0.91 18.23 -8.05
N LEU A 6 0.12 18.70 -9.01
CA LEU A 6 -0.96 17.88 -9.61
C LEU A 6 -0.44 17.15 -10.86
N ALA A 7 0.78 16.62 -10.79
CA ALA A 7 1.19 15.61 -11.77
C ALA A 7 0.42 14.33 -11.45
N THR A 8 -0.41 13.87 -12.36
CA THR A 8 -1.00 12.52 -12.32
C THR A 8 -0.05 11.52 -12.97
N ILE A 9 -0.06 10.27 -12.53
CA ILE A 9 0.61 9.16 -13.21
C ILE A 9 -0.40 8.35 -14.03
N ALA A 10 -0.02 7.96 -15.24
CA ALA A 10 -0.87 7.15 -16.10
C ALA A 10 -0.98 5.72 -15.56
N ILE A 11 -2.20 5.16 -15.60
CA ILE A 11 -2.44 3.74 -15.34
C ILE A 11 -2.40 3.03 -16.70
N PRO A 12 -1.35 2.22 -17.00
CA PRO A 12 -1.08 1.71 -18.35
C PRO A 12 -1.89 0.46 -18.71
N PHE A 13 -2.85 0.06 -17.88
CA PHE A 13 -3.67 -1.14 -18.05
C PHE A 13 -5.14 -0.81 -17.78
N PRO A 14 -6.09 -1.60 -18.33
CA PRO A 14 -7.50 -1.47 -18.00
C PRO A 14 -7.74 -1.66 -16.50
N PHE A 15 -8.47 -0.72 -15.88
CA PHE A 15 -8.84 -0.81 -14.47
C PHE A 15 -10.37 -0.73 -14.29
N PRO A 16 -10.98 -1.65 -13.51
CA PRO A 16 -10.34 -2.79 -12.83
C PRO A 16 -9.77 -3.83 -13.84
N PRO A 17 -8.79 -4.65 -13.43
CA PRO A 17 -8.31 -5.79 -14.20
C PRO A 17 -9.47 -6.58 -14.82
N GLU A 18 -9.47 -6.75 -16.14
CA GLU A 18 -10.54 -7.41 -16.89
C GLU A 18 -10.62 -8.92 -16.57
N ASP A 19 -9.48 -9.51 -16.20
CA ASP A 19 -9.37 -10.90 -15.79
C ASP A 19 -8.33 -11.06 -14.67
N ASN A 20 -8.29 -12.27 -14.10
CA ASN A 20 -7.25 -12.70 -13.15
C ASN A 20 -6.10 -13.41 -13.89
N SER A 21 -5.83 -13.02 -15.15
CA SER A 21 -4.77 -13.67 -15.92
C SER A 21 -3.39 -13.24 -15.42
N TYR A 22 -2.41 -14.11 -15.67
CA TYR A 22 -1.01 -13.84 -15.39
C TYR A 22 -0.51 -12.56 -16.08
N THR A 23 -0.91 -12.33 -17.34
CA THR A 23 -0.51 -11.15 -18.12
C THR A 23 -1.00 -9.86 -17.48
N THR A 24 -2.28 -9.82 -17.07
CA THR A 24 -2.87 -8.66 -16.40
C THR A 24 -2.17 -8.36 -15.08
N PHE A 25 -1.83 -9.38 -14.29
CA PHE A 25 -1.06 -9.18 -13.06
C PHE A 25 0.37 -8.71 -13.34
N LYS A 26 1.03 -9.19 -14.42
CA LYS A 26 2.38 -8.73 -14.81
C LYS A 26 2.40 -7.24 -15.13
N GLU A 27 1.39 -6.72 -15.84
CA GLU A 27 1.27 -5.30 -16.15
C GLU A 27 0.99 -4.45 -14.90
N CYS A 28 0.05 -4.90 -14.06
CA CYS A 28 -0.23 -4.25 -12.78
C CYS A 28 1.04 -4.20 -11.91
N TYR A 29 1.81 -5.28 -11.92
CA TYR A 29 3.04 -5.41 -11.15
C TYR A 29 4.08 -4.44 -11.70
N ALA A 30 4.33 -4.45 -13.01
CA ALA A 30 5.27 -3.54 -13.64
C ALA A 30 4.97 -2.07 -13.30
N PHE A 31 3.69 -1.67 -13.30
CA PHE A 31 3.29 -0.30 -12.96
C PHE A 31 3.78 0.17 -11.58
N TRP A 32 3.63 -0.65 -10.54
CA TRP A 32 4.10 -0.29 -9.19
C TRP A 32 5.62 -0.20 -9.07
N ASP A 33 6.36 -0.89 -9.95
CA ASP A 33 7.83 -0.89 -9.97
C ASP A 33 8.43 0.19 -10.91
N LEU A 34 7.61 0.90 -11.70
CA LEU A 34 8.09 1.98 -12.55
C LEU A 34 8.73 3.10 -11.72
N SER A 35 9.89 3.60 -12.14
CA SER A 35 10.57 4.72 -11.48
C SER A 35 9.66 5.93 -11.31
N SER A 36 8.86 6.26 -12.33
CA SER A 36 7.89 7.35 -12.27
C SER A 36 6.82 7.15 -11.20
N THR A 37 6.35 5.91 -10.99
CA THR A 37 5.37 5.57 -9.96
C THR A 37 6.01 5.69 -8.59
N VAL A 38 7.20 5.12 -8.41
CA VAL A 38 7.97 5.19 -7.16
C VAL A 38 8.23 6.64 -6.76
N GLU A 39 8.77 7.45 -7.67
CA GLU A 39 9.05 8.88 -7.45
C GLU A 39 7.78 9.67 -7.10
N TRP A 40 6.65 9.34 -7.73
CA TRP A 40 5.38 10.01 -7.47
C TRP A 40 4.89 9.80 -6.03
N PHE A 41 5.07 8.59 -5.49
CA PHE A 41 4.74 8.27 -4.09
C PHE A 41 5.77 8.84 -3.12
N GLU A 42 7.05 8.80 -3.46
CA GLU A 42 8.12 9.39 -2.62
C GLU A 42 7.93 10.89 -2.41
N GLN A 43 7.56 11.61 -3.47
CA GLN A 43 7.20 13.05 -3.39
C GLN A 43 5.99 13.33 -2.48
N ARG A 44 5.21 12.31 -2.14
CA ARG A 44 4.02 12.39 -1.28
C ARG A 44 4.23 11.75 0.08
N GLY A 45 5.48 11.43 0.44
CA GLY A 45 5.84 10.89 1.75
C GLY A 45 5.61 9.39 1.90
N TYR A 46 5.53 8.64 0.80
CA TYR A 46 5.37 7.18 0.83
C TYR A 46 6.51 6.50 0.08
N THR A 47 7.24 5.62 0.78
CA THR A 47 8.27 4.78 0.19
C THR A 47 7.70 3.39 -0.09
N LEU A 48 7.50 3.06 -1.36
CA LEU A 48 6.97 1.75 -1.76
C LEU A 48 7.93 0.62 -1.38
N TYR A 49 7.37 -0.53 -1.02
CA TYR A 49 8.14 -1.75 -0.86
C TYR A 49 8.76 -2.18 -2.20
N LYS A 50 9.87 -2.91 -2.14
CA LYS A 50 10.51 -3.49 -3.32
C LYS A 50 10.20 -4.97 -3.43
N ARG A 51 9.98 -5.43 -4.66
CA ARG A 51 10.03 -6.85 -4.98
C ARG A 51 11.46 -7.31 -5.20
N LYS A 52 11.69 -8.60 -4.98
CA LYS A 52 12.91 -9.23 -5.48
C LYS A 52 12.85 -9.30 -7.00
N ILE A 53 14.02 -9.26 -7.62
CA ILE A 53 14.13 -9.58 -9.04
C ILE A 53 13.72 -11.04 -9.19
N PRO A 54 12.70 -11.37 -10.00
CA PRO A 54 12.28 -12.74 -10.23
C PRO A 54 13.46 -13.59 -10.69
N LYS A 55 13.49 -14.88 -10.30
CA LYS A 55 14.59 -15.76 -10.73
C LYS A 55 14.47 -16.15 -12.20
N PHE A 56 13.25 -16.12 -12.72
CA PHE A 56 12.91 -16.46 -14.10
C PHE A 56 12.12 -15.31 -14.75
N GLU A 57 12.31 -15.10 -16.05
CA GLU A 57 11.71 -14.00 -16.82
C GLU A 57 10.16 -14.00 -16.82
N ASP A 58 9.57 -15.19 -16.58
CA ASP A 58 8.14 -15.45 -16.51
C ASP A 58 7.64 -15.77 -15.09
N GLU A 59 8.37 -15.37 -14.05
CA GLU A 59 7.91 -15.50 -12.67
C GLU A 59 7.33 -14.17 -12.18
N LEU A 60 6.09 -14.19 -11.67
CA LEU A 60 5.58 -13.09 -10.86
C LEU A 60 6.18 -13.24 -9.47
N GLU A 61 6.92 -12.23 -9.01
CA GLU A 61 7.40 -12.18 -7.62
C GLU A 61 6.33 -11.48 -6.77
N PRO A 62 5.49 -12.22 -6.01
CA PRO A 62 4.50 -11.61 -5.13
C PRO A 62 5.14 -11.04 -3.86
N ASN A 63 6.36 -11.47 -3.50
CA ASN A 63 6.99 -11.08 -2.24
C ASN A 63 7.54 -9.66 -2.33
N MET A 64 7.03 -8.81 -1.44
CA MET A 64 7.47 -7.43 -1.28
C MET A 64 8.19 -7.24 0.05
N TYR A 65 9.21 -6.38 0.07
CA TYR A 65 10.05 -6.11 1.23
C TYR A 65 10.12 -4.60 1.51
N PRO A 66 10.07 -4.16 2.79
CA PRO A 66 10.21 -2.77 3.13
C PRO A 66 11.61 -2.28 2.77
N VAL A 67 11.68 -1.04 2.32
CA VAL A 67 12.93 -0.41 1.87
C VAL A 67 13.64 0.22 3.06
N LEU A 68 12.88 0.97 3.88
CA LEU A 68 13.39 1.70 5.01
C LEU A 68 13.57 0.77 6.22
N GLU A 69 14.65 0.99 6.97
CA GLU A 69 14.85 0.32 8.24
C GLU A 69 13.80 0.82 9.25
N CYS A 70 13.26 -0.11 10.04
CA CYS A 70 12.29 0.17 11.08
C CYS A 70 12.87 -0.29 12.42
N ALA A 71 12.80 0.55 13.44
CA ALA A 71 13.24 0.17 14.78
C ALA A 71 12.32 -0.94 15.31
N VAL A 72 12.90 -2.10 15.61
CA VAL A 72 12.17 -3.21 16.22
C VAL A 72 11.88 -2.84 17.68
N SER A 73 10.68 -2.35 17.95
CA SER A 73 9.93 -2.45 19.22
C SER A 73 9.09 -1.20 19.47
N GLY A 74 7.84 -1.43 19.87
CA GLY A 74 6.86 -0.41 20.21
C GLY A 74 5.56 -1.08 20.64
N LYS A 75 4.74 -0.43 21.46
CA LYS A 75 3.39 -0.94 21.74
C LYS A 75 2.55 -0.85 20.46
N MET A 76 1.59 -1.77 20.30
CA MET A 76 0.61 -1.65 19.22
C MET A 76 -0.24 -0.42 19.50
N GLU A 77 -0.21 0.56 18.59
CA GLU A 77 -0.96 1.80 18.70
C GLU A 77 -1.87 1.90 17.48
N TYR A 78 -3.18 1.90 17.71
CA TYR A 78 -4.14 2.13 16.65
C TYR A 78 -3.78 3.44 15.92
N PRO A 79 -3.71 3.43 14.59
CA PRO A 79 -4.25 2.41 13.70
C PRO A 79 -3.23 1.44 13.09
N PHE A 80 -1.96 1.50 13.51
CA PHE A 80 -0.88 0.73 12.93
C PHE A 80 -0.66 -0.59 13.68
N SER A 81 -0.56 -1.69 12.93
CA SER A 81 -0.22 -2.97 13.54
C SER A 81 1.25 -3.02 13.94
N HIS A 82 1.54 -3.74 15.02
CA HIS A 82 2.91 -3.95 15.46
C HIS A 82 3.71 -4.80 14.46
N TYR A 83 4.97 -4.42 14.25
CA TYR A 83 5.95 -5.24 13.54
C TYR A 83 6.73 -6.10 14.53
N ASP A 84 6.35 -7.38 14.62
CA ASP A 84 7.22 -8.40 15.24
C ASP A 84 8.06 -9.07 14.14
N PRO A 85 9.39 -8.92 14.11
CA PRO A 85 10.23 -9.66 13.17
C PRO A 85 10.18 -11.16 13.42
N GLY A 86 9.59 -11.65 14.53
CA GLY A 86 9.44 -13.05 14.85
C GLY A 86 10.77 -13.74 15.22
N TRP A 87 10.69 -14.83 15.99
CA TRP A 87 11.86 -15.57 16.49
C TRP A 87 12.79 -16.15 15.41
N LYS A 88 12.34 -16.26 14.15
CA LYS A 88 13.09 -16.89 13.05
C LYS A 88 13.44 -15.97 11.87
N SER A 89 13.02 -14.71 11.87
CA SER A 89 13.32 -13.80 10.76
C SER A 89 14.33 -12.75 11.20
N THR A 90 15.54 -12.86 10.66
CA THR A 90 16.49 -11.75 10.58
C THR A 90 16.01 -10.62 9.64
N GLY A 91 14.72 -10.53 9.32
CA GLY A 91 14.25 -9.85 8.11
C GLY A 91 12.90 -9.16 8.24
N LYS A 92 12.94 -7.84 8.05
CA LYS A 92 11.95 -6.95 7.41
C LYS A 92 10.53 -7.50 7.15
N LEU A 93 9.50 -6.74 7.55
CA LEU A 93 8.06 -7.04 7.38
C LEU A 93 7.67 -7.25 5.91
N HIS A 94 7.83 -8.46 5.39
CA HIS A 94 7.47 -8.78 4.02
C HIS A 94 6.00 -9.18 3.91
N GLY A 95 5.47 -9.17 2.70
CA GLY A 95 4.14 -9.71 2.43
C GLY A 95 3.98 -10.06 0.98
N GLN A 96 2.90 -10.78 0.70
CA GLN A 96 2.54 -11.21 -0.65
C GLN A 96 1.30 -10.46 -1.12
N ILE A 97 1.35 -10.00 -2.35
CA ILE A 97 0.21 -9.39 -3.04
C ILE A 97 -0.08 -10.23 -4.28
N TYR A 98 -1.36 -10.48 -4.55
CA TYR A 98 -1.84 -11.28 -5.68
C TYR A 98 -2.89 -10.59 -6.55
N SER A 99 -3.32 -9.38 -6.17
CA SER A 99 -4.47 -8.73 -6.81
C SER A 99 -4.11 -7.64 -7.82
N GLY A 100 -2.84 -7.24 -7.91
CA GLY A 100 -2.37 -6.15 -8.79
C GLY A 100 -2.85 -4.73 -8.41
N LYS A 101 -3.90 -4.61 -7.59
CA LYS A 101 -4.52 -3.33 -7.20
C LYS A 101 -3.89 -2.66 -5.99
N ILE A 102 -3.06 -3.38 -5.24
CA ILE A 102 -2.48 -2.89 -4.00
C ILE A 102 -0.95 -2.98 -4.04
N VAL A 103 -0.30 -2.13 -3.25
CA VAL A 103 1.13 -2.17 -2.97
C VAL A 103 1.36 -1.88 -1.48
N PHE A 104 2.40 -2.47 -0.89
CA PHE A 104 2.83 -2.08 0.45
C PHE A 104 3.80 -0.91 0.39
N ALA A 105 3.76 -0.05 1.40
CA ALA A 105 4.66 1.09 1.55
C ALA A 105 4.96 1.39 3.02
N GLN A 106 5.92 2.27 3.25
CA GLN A 106 6.20 2.91 4.54
C GLN A 106 5.97 4.41 4.41
N GLU A 107 5.48 5.05 5.46
CA GLU A 107 5.58 6.51 5.54
C GLU A 107 7.05 6.92 5.64
N SER A 108 7.44 7.92 4.85
CA SER A 108 8.84 8.34 4.78
C SER A 108 9.30 9.04 6.07
N GLU A 109 8.41 9.79 6.73
CA GLU A 109 8.72 10.50 7.99
C GLU A 109 8.76 9.57 9.20
N ASN A 110 7.92 8.54 9.23
CA ASN A 110 7.91 7.52 10.28
C ASN A 110 7.91 6.11 9.65
N PRO A 111 9.10 5.52 9.39
CA PRO A 111 9.21 4.22 8.73
C PRO A 111 8.59 3.04 9.48
N SER A 112 8.22 3.22 10.75
CA SER A 112 7.47 2.24 11.54
C SER A 112 5.99 2.16 11.13
N HIS A 113 5.48 3.19 10.45
CA HIS A 113 4.13 3.20 9.89
C HIS A 113 4.13 2.50 8.54
N HIS A 114 3.79 1.21 8.57
CA HIS A 114 3.56 0.42 7.39
C HIS A 114 2.15 0.65 6.87
N VAL A 115 2.01 0.91 5.57
CA VAL A 115 0.73 1.19 4.92
C VAL A 115 0.51 0.27 3.72
N VAL A 116 -0.75 0.13 3.34
CA VAL A 116 -1.22 -0.43 2.08
C VAL A 116 -1.74 0.74 1.25
N ILE A 117 -1.33 0.79 0.00
CA ILE A 117 -1.86 1.72 -0.99
C ILE A 117 -2.69 0.92 -1.98
N LYS A 118 -3.95 1.29 -2.16
CA LYS A 118 -4.90 0.64 -3.07
C LYS A 118 -5.30 1.59 -4.19
N LEU A 119 -5.12 1.14 -5.43
CA LEU A 119 -5.67 1.80 -6.62
C LEU A 119 -7.18 1.51 -6.73
N ILE A 120 -7.98 2.55 -6.92
CA ILE A 120 -9.43 2.49 -7.14
C ILE A 120 -9.87 3.50 -8.21
N ALA A 121 -11.07 3.31 -8.76
CA ALA A 121 -11.69 4.31 -9.64
C ALA A 121 -12.26 5.46 -8.80
N THR A 122 -12.00 6.70 -9.23
CA THR A 122 -12.58 7.90 -8.62
C THR A 122 -14.09 7.91 -8.83
N ASP A 123 -14.82 8.42 -7.84
CA ASP A 123 -16.29 8.50 -7.79
C ASP A 123 -17.06 7.17 -7.83
N SER A 124 -16.36 6.04 -7.76
CA SER A 124 -16.96 4.73 -7.52
C SER A 124 -17.64 4.65 -6.14
N GLU A 125 -18.52 3.67 -5.94
CA GLU A 125 -19.10 3.41 -4.61
C GLU A 125 -18.03 3.14 -3.55
N GLU A 126 -17.00 2.39 -3.92
CA GLU A 126 -15.83 2.14 -3.06
C GLU A 126 -15.11 3.45 -2.70
N HIS A 127 -14.88 4.35 -3.66
CA HIS A 127 -14.31 5.67 -3.39
C HIS A 127 -15.16 6.46 -2.39
N ARG A 128 -16.48 6.49 -2.57
CA ARG A 128 -17.40 7.23 -1.69
C ARG A 128 -17.41 6.69 -0.27
N ILE A 129 -17.38 5.36 -0.11
CA ILE A 129 -17.30 4.71 1.22
C ILE A 129 -15.98 5.04 1.90
N LEU A 130 -14.86 4.95 1.17
CA LEU A 130 -13.53 5.21 1.74
C LEU A 130 -13.35 6.69 2.10
N THR A 131 -13.87 7.61 1.29
CA THR A 131 -13.92 9.04 1.63
C THR A 131 -14.79 9.31 2.85
N PHE A 132 -15.93 8.63 2.98
CA PHE A 132 -16.75 8.71 4.19
C PHE A 132 -15.96 8.25 5.42
N LEU A 133 -15.28 7.09 5.34
CA LEU A 133 -14.44 6.58 6.44
C LEU A 133 -13.29 7.54 6.79
N GLN A 134 -12.63 8.14 5.79
CA GLN A 134 -11.58 9.14 6.01
C GLN A 134 -12.08 10.37 6.78
N SER A 135 -13.35 10.75 6.57
CA SER A 135 -13.95 11.90 7.24
C SER A 135 -14.38 11.65 8.69
N GLN A 136 -14.36 10.38 9.15
CA GLN A 136 -14.72 10.04 10.52
C GLN A 136 -13.58 10.29 11.49
N ASP A 137 -13.92 10.57 12.76
CA ASP A 137 -12.94 10.67 13.83
C ASP A 137 -12.26 9.32 14.08
N LEU A 138 -10.94 9.35 14.32
CA LEU A 138 -10.13 8.16 14.51
C LEU A 138 -10.62 7.31 15.69
N LYS A 139 -11.13 7.95 16.75
CA LYS A 139 -11.69 7.25 17.93
C LYS A 139 -12.98 6.52 17.58
N VAL A 140 -13.83 7.10 16.74
CA VAL A 140 -15.06 6.43 16.27
C VAL A 140 -14.69 5.20 15.45
N LEU A 141 -13.67 5.29 14.60
CA LEU A 141 -13.21 4.16 13.81
C LEU A 141 -12.61 3.06 14.70
N GLU A 142 -11.83 3.43 15.71
CA GLU A 142 -11.26 2.50 16.71
C GLU A 142 -12.37 1.78 17.50
N GLU A 143 -13.33 2.52 18.04
CA GLU A 143 -14.46 1.98 18.83
C GLU A 143 -15.34 1.01 18.02
N ASN A 144 -15.34 1.12 16.69
CA ASN A 144 -16.08 0.25 15.77
C ASN A 144 -15.20 -0.81 15.08
N CYS A 145 -13.95 -0.96 15.50
CA CYS A 145 -12.98 -1.91 14.92
C CYS A 145 -12.77 -1.72 13.41
N LEU A 146 -12.87 -0.49 12.92
CA LEU A 146 -12.68 -0.14 11.51
C LEU A 146 -11.23 0.24 11.25
N VAL A 147 -10.69 -0.22 10.12
CA VAL A 147 -9.39 0.25 9.62
C VAL A 147 -9.59 1.65 9.03
N PRO A 148 -8.84 2.66 9.48
CA PRO A 148 -9.02 4.02 8.99
C PRO A 148 -8.39 4.19 7.62
N VAL A 149 -8.91 5.16 6.88
CA VAL A 149 -8.28 5.69 5.67
C VAL A 149 -7.39 6.86 6.09
N LEU A 150 -6.08 6.71 5.92
CA LEU A 150 -5.09 7.72 6.30
C LEU A 150 -5.04 8.86 5.28
N ASN A 151 -5.11 8.51 3.99
CA ASN A 151 -5.03 9.47 2.91
C ASN A 151 -5.73 8.95 1.65
N ILE A 152 -6.19 9.88 0.79
CA ILE A 152 -6.71 9.59 -0.55
C ILE A 152 -6.00 10.53 -1.52
N LEU A 153 -5.13 9.96 -2.37
CA LEU A 153 -4.36 10.71 -3.34
C LEU A 153 -5.08 10.68 -4.69
N SER A 154 -5.54 11.84 -5.15
CA SER A 154 -6.21 11.98 -6.45
C SER A 154 -5.25 11.77 -7.62
N ASN A 155 -5.69 11.01 -8.63
CA ASN A 155 -4.92 10.69 -9.83
C ASN A 155 -5.80 10.69 -11.09
N GLY A 156 -6.52 11.79 -11.32
CA GLY A 156 -7.45 11.92 -12.46
C GLY A 156 -8.66 11.00 -12.29
N PRO A 157 -8.93 10.05 -13.22
CA PRO A 157 -10.06 9.13 -13.11
C PRO A 157 -9.85 8.01 -12.05
N TYR A 158 -8.67 7.99 -11.42
CA TYR A 158 -8.32 7.03 -10.39
C TYR A 158 -7.89 7.73 -9.10
N SER A 159 -8.01 7.03 -7.98
CA SER A 159 -7.52 7.47 -6.68
C SER A 159 -6.65 6.37 -6.05
N PHE A 160 -5.65 6.77 -5.27
CA PHE A 160 -4.88 5.88 -4.42
C PHE A 160 -5.29 6.06 -2.97
N VAL A 161 -5.83 5.02 -2.36
CA VAL A 161 -6.27 5.03 -0.96
C VAL A 161 -5.18 4.43 -0.09
N VAL A 162 -4.72 5.19 0.89
CA VAL A 162 -3.68 4.81 1.85
C VAL A 162 -4.35 4.38 3.15
N MET A 163 -4.05 3.18 3.61
CA MET A 163 -4.58 2.59 4.84
C MET A 163 -3.44 1.95 5.64
N PRO A 164 -3.53 1.83 6.97
CA PRO A 164 -2.53 1.11 7.75
C PRO A 164 -2.47 -0.35 7.29
N ARG A 165 -1.25 -0.87 7.15
CA ARG A 165 -1.02 -2.28 6.85
C ARG A 165 -1.28 -3.08 8.12
N GLN A 166 -2.32 -3.89 8.10
CA GLN A 166 -2.61 -4.85 9.17
C GLN A 166 -1.81 -6.14 8.92
N VAL A 167 -1.09 -6.61 9.94
CA VAL A 167 -0.40 -7.91 9.92
C VAL A 167 -1.33 -8.97 10.52
N THR A 168 -1.51 -10.10 9.84
CA THR A 168 -2.16 -11.27 10.45
C THR A 168 -1.23 -11.85 11.51
N VAL A 169 -1.61 -11.76 12.78
CA VAL A 169 -0.94 -12.49 13.86
C VAL A 169 -1.48 -13.91 13.85
N SER A 170 -0.70 -14.87 13.36
CA SER A 170 -1.01 -16.29 13.51
C SER A 170 -0.62 -16.72 14.92
N TYR A 171 -1.60 -16.92 15.81
CA TYR A 171 -1.37 -17.61 17.08
C TYR A 171 -1.02 -19.07 16.79
N THR A 172 0.23 -19.46 17.01
CA THR A 172 0.59 -20.88 17.13
C THR A 172 0.19 -21.36 18.52
N ASN A 173 -0.81 -22.23 18.60
CA ASN A 173 -1.09 -23.04 19.79
C ASN A 173 0.04 -24.03 20.07
#